data_AF-A0A3B9PI34-F1
#
_entry.id   AF-A0A3B9PI34-F1
#
_cell.length_a   1.000
_cell.length_b   1.000
_cell.length_c   1.000
_cell.angle_alpha   90.00
_cell.angle_beta   90.00
_cell.angle_gamma   90.00
#
_symmetry.space_group_name_H-M   'P 1'
#
loop_
_entity.id
_entity.type
_entity.pdbx_description
1 polymer ?
#
loop_
_entity_poly.entity_id
_entity_poly.type
_entity_poly.pdbx_seq_one_letter_code
_entity_poly.pdbx_strand_id
1 'polypeptide(L)'
;MQLARHPLNALMLAITLGATPVIAADAETLTVAATLRVVGASIDGERISELSGLAWDADEQRLYAISDRGVLFRFTVALGANGQLDIEPIAASRLASPPGSTGVDAEGLAVTSADDGIRGNSALLVATEGQPRVIRYTLAGEPLGSLALPGGLDDPERFRRSNAMLEAVALHPTHGLLVAAEAPLEGERAGHHRVVAADRTWSFPSYPAHNARLKGMDVMDDGRLLVLERAESGKGKGKTTVVALREVDLAACAGEQVCAVRELAVLDRADEADNFEGLTSLGDGRVMIVSDDRGKSGRGTTFTVLQRSSATP
;
A
#
# COMPACT_ATOMS: atom_id res chain seq x y z
N MET A 1 -72.66 -59.06 0.62
CA MET A 1 -71.19 -59.12 0.54
C MET A 1 -70.72 -57.85 -0.18
N GLN A 2 -70.38 -56.83 0.59
CA GLN A 2 -69.95 -55.50 0.14
C GLN A 2 -68.42 -55.45 0.26
N LEU A 3 -67.71 -55.24 -0.85
CA LEU A 3 -66.27 -54.99 -0.86
C LEU A 3 -66.04 -53.48 -0.85
N ALA A 4 -65.57 -52.98 0.30
CA ALA A 4 -65.20 -51.60 0.53
C ALA A 4 -63.94 -51.24 -0.26
N ARG A 5 -63.98 -50.11 -0.98
CA ARG A 5 -62.81 -49.44 -1.54
C ARG A 5 -62.35 -48.37 -0.55
N HIS A 6 -61.15 -48.51 0.01
CA HIS A 6 -60.49 -47.47 0.78
C HIS A 6 -59.79 -46.47 -0.15
N PRO A 7 -59.88 -45.15 0.09
CA PRO A 7 -59.02 -44.18 -0.58
C PRO A 7 -57.64 -44.15 0.11
N LEU A 8 -56.59 -44.19 -0.70
CA LEU A 8 -55.22 -43.89 -0.28
C LEU A 8 -55.08 -42.39 -0.05
N ASN A 9 -54.92 -41.98 1.21
CA ASN A 9 -54.47 -40.63 1.55
C ASN A 9 -52.99 -40.50 1.17
N ALA A 10 -52.70 -39.74 0.12
CA ALA A 10 -51.35 -39.30 -0.20
C ALA A 10 -50.93 -38.23 0.83
N LEU A 11 -50.05 -38.61 1.75
CA LEU A 11 -49.39 -37.69 2.67
C LEU A 11 -48.37 -36.87 1.88
N MET A 12 -48.74 -35.62 1.56
CA MET A 12 -47.86 -34.68 0.87
C MET A 12 -46.86 -34.12 1.90
N LEU A 13 -45.64 -34.64 1.90
CA LEU A 13 -44.54 -34.17 2.75
C LEU A 13 -44.01 -32.86 2.15
N ALA A 14 -44.40 -31.73 2.73
CA ALA A 14 -43.84 -30.42 2.39
C ALA A 14 -42.41 -30.34 2.94
N ILE A 15 -41.41 -30.49 2.07
CA ILE A 15 -40.01 -30.21 2.39
C ILE A 15 -39.85 -28.69 2.35
N THR A 16 -39.94 -28.04 3.51
CA THR A 16 -39.48 -26.67 3.67
C THR A 16 -37.96 -26.68 3.63
N LEU A 17 -37.37 -26.27 2.49
CA LEU A 17 -35.97 -25.84 2.46
C LEU A 17 -35.86 -24.61 3.38
N GLY A 18 -35.38 -24.83 4.59
CA GLY A 18 -34.93 -23.74 5.44
C GLY A 18 -33.77 -23.04 4.75
N ALA A 19 -34.00 -21.85 4.21
CA ALA A 19 -32.92 -20.96 3.84
C ALA A 19 -32.19 -20.61 5.13
N THR A 20 -31.04 -21.23 5.37
CA THR A 20 -30.10 -20.76 6.38
C THR A 20 -29.75 -19.32 5.99
N PRO A 21 -29.98 -18.32 6.86
CA PRO A 21 -29.47 -16.99 6.59
C PRO A 21 -27.96 -17.12 6.43
N VAL A 22 -27.46 -16.76 5.26
CA VAL A 22 -26.04 -16.47 5.10
C VAL A 22 -25.81 -15.25 5.98
N ILE A 23 -25.25 -15.47 7.17
CA ILE A 23 -24.65 -14.38 7.93
C ILE A 23 -23.55 -13.86 7.00
N ALA A 24 -23.76 -12.67 6.43
CA ALA A 24 -22.70 -11.94 5.78
C ALA A 24 -21.62 -11.77 6.85
N ALA A 25 -20.48 -12.44 6.68
CA ALA A 25 -19.32 -12.19 7.51
C ALA A 25 -19.07 -10.68 7.46
N ASP A 26 -18.98 -10.03 8.62
CA ASP A 26 -18.61 -8.62 8.69
C ASP A 26 -17.32 -8.46 7.86
N ALA A 27 -17.40 -7.67 6.80
CA ALA A 27 -16.26 -7.45 5.93
C ALA A 27 -15.18 -6.76 6.78
N GLU A 28 -14.01 -7.38 6.92
CA GLU A 28 -12.91 -6.83 7.73
C GLU A 28 -12.52 -5.43 7.22
N THR A 29 -12.75 -4.39 8.01
CA THR A 29 -12.37 -3.01 7.66
C THR A 29 -11.16 -2.55 8.45
N LEU A 30 -10.43 -1.57 7.89
CA LEU A 30 -9.41 -0.81 8.60
C LEU A 30 -10.07 0.42 9.25
N THR A 31 -9.71 0.71 10.49
CA THR A 31 -10.17 1.91 11.22
C THR A 31 -8.97 2.70 11.74
N VAL A 32 -9.07 4.02 11.76
CA VAL A 32 -7.98 4.87 12.29
C VAL A 32 -7.81 4.58 13.79
N ALA A 33 -6.65 4.06 14.16
CA ALA A 33 -6.30 3.74 15.53
C ALA A 33 -5.54 4.89 16.22
N ALA A 34 -4.66 5.56 15.48
CA ALA A 34 -3.89 6.69 15.99
C ALA A 34 -3.37 7.57 14.85
N THR A 35 -3.19 8.85 15.13
CA THR A 35 -2.59 9.82 14.22
C THR A 35 -1.61 10.72 14.96
N LEU A 36 -0.44 10.95 14.38
CA LEU A 36 0.58 11.86 14.87
C LEU A 36 0.98 12.83 13.74
N ARG A 37 0.88 14.14 13.98
CA ARG A 37 1.41 15.17 13.08
C ARG A 37 2.72 15.72 13.63
N VAL A 38 3.78 15.61 12.85
CA VAL A 38 5.13 16.10 13.16
C VAL A 38 5.39 17.37 12.37
N VAL A 39 5.77 18.46 13.05
CA VAL A 39 6.01 19.77 12.42
C VAL A 39 7.45 20.19 12.67
N GLY A 40 8.21 20.42 11.60
CA GLY A 40 9.56 21.00 11.68
C GLY A 40 10.62 20.13 12.37
N ALA A 41 10.39 18.83 12.52
CA ALA A 41 11.37 17.92 13.11
C ALA A 41 12.57 17.67 12.18
N SER A 42 13.73 17.41 12.77
CA SER A 42 14.97 17.13 12.03
C SER A 42 15.85 16.16 12.81
N ILE A 43 16.64 15.38 12.10
CA ILE A 43 17.62 14.43 12.66
C ILE A 43 18.83 14.37 11.73
N ASP A 44 20.04 14.31 12.28
CA ASP A 44 21.30 14.30 11.52
C ASP A 44 21.42 15.44 10.48
N GLY A 45 20.84 16.61 10.77
CA GLY A 45 20.83 17.76 9.88
C GLY A 45 19.79 17.69 8.75
N GLU A 46 19.00 16.62 8.69
CA GLU A 46 17.95 16.41 7.70
C GLU A 46 16.57 16.71 8.27
N ARG A 47 15.77 17.48 7.53
CA ARG A 47 14.39 17.76 7.90
C ARG A 47 13.50 16.59 7.50
N ILE A 48 12.70 16.08 8.44
CA ILE A 48 11.66 15.09 8.14
C ILE A 48 10.57 15.81 7.35
N SER A 49 10.51 15.53 6.05
CA SER A 49 9.62 16.19 5.09
C SER A 49 9.64 15.43 3.77
N GLU A 50 8.63 15.70 2.95
CA GLU A 50 8.49 15.13 1.61
C GLU A 50 8.60 13.60 1.58
N LEU A 51 8.01 12.94 2.58
CA LEU A 51 8.04 11.48 2.70
C LEU A 51 7.13 10.84 1.64
N SER A 52 7.70 9.95 0.83
CA SER A 52 7.01 9.24 -0.26
C SER A 52 6.81 7.75 0.01
N GLY A 53 7.76 7.08 0.66
CA GLY A 53 7.71 5.63 0.89
C GLY A 53 7.90 5.26 2.35
N LEU A 54 7.26 4.15 2.77
CA LEU A 54 7.45 3.53 4.08
C LEU A 54 7.84 2.06 3.93
N ALA A 55 8.56 1.52 4.90
CA ALA A 55 8.79 0.09 5.03
C ALA A 55 9.00 -0.27 6.51
N TRP A 56 8.42 -1.39 6.94
CA TRP A 56 8.63 -1.95 8.27
C TRP A 56 9.67 -3.06 8.25
N ASP A 57 10.63 -2.98 9.17
CA ASP A 57 11.61 -4.02 9.44
C ASP A 57 11.28 -4.66 10.79
N ALA A 58 10.72 -5.88 10.75
CA ALA A 58 10.27 -6.60 11.92
C ALA A 58 11.44 -7.15 12.75
N ASP A 59 12.52 -7.59 12.11
CA ASP A 59 13.74 -8.06 12.79
C ASP A 59 14.43 -6.93 13.56
N GLU A 60 14.40 -5.72 13.00
CA GLU A 60 14.96 -4.54 13.65
C GLU A 60 13.98 -3.79 14.57
N GLN A 61 12.68 -4.06 14.43
CA GLN A 61 11.60 -3.26 15.04
C GLN A 61 11.76 -1.78 14.67
N ARG A 62 11.87 -1.50 13.37
CA ARG A 62 12.13 -0.15 12.84
C ARG A 62 11.19 0.17 11.70
N LEU A 63 10.73 1.42 11.70
CA LEU A 63 10.10 2.03 10.55
C LEU A 63 11.17 2.78 9.74
N TYR A 64 11.20 2.50 8.45
CA TYR A 64 11.95 3.27 7.47
C TYR A 64 10.98 4.14 6.68
N ALA A 65 11.35 5.40 6.49
CA ALA A 65 10.67 6.30 5.58
C ALA A 65 11.67 6.93 4.64
N ILE A 66 11.30 7.14 3.38
CA ILE A 66 12.14 7.80 2.39
C ILE A 66 11.47 9.06 1.88
N SER A 67 12.24 10.14 1.75
CA SER A 67 11.76 11.34 1.07
C SER A 67 11.93 11.25 -0.45
N ASP A 68 11.12 12.00 -1.21
CA ASP A 68 11.28 12.23 -2.66
C ASP A 68 12.73 12.55 -3.06
N ARG A 69 13.45 13.32 -2.24
CA ARG A 69 14.87 13.70 -2.44
C ARG A 69 15.90 12.62 -2.07
N GLY A 70 15.48 11.40 -1.77
CA GLY A 70 16.37 10.30 -1.40
C GLY A 70 17.02 10.45 -0.01
N VAL A 71 16.30 10.97 0.98
CA VAL A 71 16.73 10.90 2.39
C VAL A 71 15.98 9.78 3.08
N LEU A 72 16.72 8.78 3.55
CA LEU A 72 16.20 7.72 4.41
C LEU A 72 16.16 8.20 5.85
N PHE A 73 15.00 8.11 6.48
CA PHE A 73 14.79 8.30 7.91
C PHE A 73 14.48 6.96 8.58
N ARG A 74 15.00 6.78 9.79
CA ARG A 74 14.76 5.60 10.63
C ARG A 74 14.07 6.02 11.90
N PHE A 75 13.03 5.28 12.28
CA PHE A 75 12.24 5.56 13.47
C PHE A 75 12.05 4.32 14.34
N THR A 76 11.90 4.55 15.65
CA THR A 76 11.13 3.62 16.49
C THR A 76 9.66 4.00 16.39
N VAL A 77 8.78 3.00 16.55
CA VAL A 77 7.33 3.19 16.57
C VAL A 77 6.79 2.52 17.83
N ALA A 78 5.97 3.24 18.58
CA ALA A 78 5.21 2.68 19.69
C ALA A 78 3.75 3.11 19.58
N LEU A 79 2.84 2.16 19.81
CA LEU A 79 1.41 2.39 19.89
C LEU A 79 0.95 2.09 21.32
N GLY A 80 0.59 3.14 22.06
CA GLY A 80 0.06 3.04 23.41
C GLY A 80 -1.38 2.51 23.43
N ALA A 81 -1.77 1.88 24.55
CA ALA A 81 -3.10 1.29 24.74
C ALA A 81 -4.27 2.31 24.68
N ASN A 82 -3.97 3.60 24.76
CA ASN A 82 -4.90 4.73 24.66
C ASN A 82 -4.99 5.31 23.23
N GLY A 83 -4.42 4.66 22.22
CA GLY A 83 -4.34 5.19 20.85
C GLY A 83 -3.28 6.29 20.69
N GLN A 84 -2.32 6.39 21.61
CA GLN A 84 -1.16 7.26 21.44
C GLN A 84 -0.17 6.64 20.46
N LEU A 85 0.22 7.37 19.43
CA LEU A 85 1.27 7.00 18.50
C LEU A 85 2.53 7.83 18.80
N ASP A 86 3.61 7.15 19.14
CA ASP A 86 4.93 7.75 19.30
C ASP A 86 5.83 7.27 18.14
N ILE A 87 6.42 8.23 17.42
CA ILE A 87 7.38 7.98 16.35
C ILE A 87 8.63 8.82 16.66
N GLU A 88 9.71 8.14 17.03
CA GLU A 88 10.95 8.80 17.42
C GLU A 88 12.02 8.63 16.33
N PRO A 89 12.53 9.73 15.74
CA PRO A 89 13.60 9.63 14.75
C PRO A 89 14.91 9.21 15.41
N ILE A 90 15.54 8.19 14.84
CA ILE A 90 16.79 7.61 15.35
C ILE A 90 17.97 8.13 14.54
N ALA A 91 17.84 8.18 13.22
CA ALA A 91 18.89 8.64 12.32
C ALA A 91 18.35 8.95 10.92
N ALA A 92 19.13 9.70 10.14
CA ALA A 92 18.93 9.90 8.72
C ALA A 92 20.17 9.52 7.89
N SER A 93 19.96 9.18 6.62
CA SER A 93 21.04 8.91 5.66
C SER A 93 20.61 9.32 4.26
N ARG A 94 21.48 10.03 3.54
CA ARG A 94 21.23 10.37 2.14
C ARG A 94 21.60 9.20 1.25
N LEU A 95 20.72 8.86 0.31
CA LEU A 95 21.05 7.90 -0.74
C LEU A 95 22.02 8.53 -1.73
N ALA A 96 23.10 7.82 -2.03
CA ALA A 96 23.99 8.23 -3.09
C ALA A 96 23.28 8.09 -4.45
N SER A 97 23.51 9.05 -5.34
CA SER A 97 22.92 9.02 -6.67
C SER A 97 23.41 7.80 -7.45
N PRO A 98 22.53 7.06 -8.14
CA PRO A 98 22.96 5.99 -9.01
C PRO A 98 23.76 6.55 -10.20
N PRO A 99 24.61 5.74 -10.85
CA PRO A 99 25.32 6.17 -12.05
C PRO A 99 24.39 6.73 -13.12
N GLY A 100 24.65 7.96 -13.57
CA GLY A 100 23.86 8.66 -14.59
C GLY A 100 22.74 9.57 -14.06
N SER A 101 22.64 9.77 -12.74
CA SER A 101 21.68 10.69 -12.12
C SER A 101 22.36 11.70 -11.19
N THR A 102 21.75 12.88 -11.02
CA THR A 102 22.21 13.95 -10.12
C THR A 102 21.52 13.96 -8.75
N GLY A 103 20.71 12.93 -8.49
CA GLY A 103 19.91 12.77 -7.27
C GLY A 103 19.20 11.42 -7.29
N VAL A 104 18.40 11.15 -6.26
CA VAL A 104 17.45 10.04 -6.22
C VAL A 104 16.07 10.66 -6.08
N ASP A 105 15.21 10.40 -7.06
CA ASP A 105 13.80 10.80 -7.09
C ASP A 105 12.99 9.62 -6.56
N ALA A 106 12.98 9.45 -5.25
CA ALA A 106 12.57 8.21 -4.57
C ALA A 106 11.09 8.24 -4.19
N GLU A 107 10.32 7.26 -4.65
CA GLU A 107 8.89 7.15 -4.31
C GLU A 107 8.64 5.94 -3.42
N GLY A 108 8.64 4.74 -4.01
CA GLY A 108 8.34 3.49 -3.31
C GLY A 108 9.52 2.97 -2.50
N LEU A 109 9.22 2.35 -1.35
CA LEU A 109 10.20 1.74 -0.45
C LEU A 109 9.76 0.34 -0.06
N ALA A 110 10.69 -0.61 -0.11
CA ALA A 110 10.56 -1.92 0.54
C ALA A 110 11.89 -2.30 1.20
N VAL A 111 11.87 -3.29 2.09
CA VAL A 111 13.06 -3.79 2.79
C VAL A 111 13.18 -5.30 2.58
N THR A 112 14.37 -5.73 2.18
CA THR A 112 14.75 -7.14 2.10
C THR A 112 15.19 -7.65 3.46
N SER A 113 14.95 -8.94 3.75
CA SER A 113 15.35 -9.59 5.01
C SER A 113 14.83 -8.88 6.26
N ALA A 114 13.61 -8.36 6.20
CA ALA A 114 12.98 -7.67 7.32
C ALA A 114 12.27 -8.58 8.33
N ASP A 115 12.12 -9.87 8.02
CA ASP A 115 11.39 -10.84 8.83
C ASP A 115 11.93 -12.27 8.58
N ASP A 116 13.27 -12.41 8.58
CA ASP A 116 13.95 -13.70 8.49
C ASP A 116 14.61 -14.15 9.81
N GLY A 117 14.46 -13.33 10.87
CA GLY A 117 15.01 -13.57 12.20
C GLY A 117 16.46 -13.15 12.36
N ILE A 118 17.09 -12.57 11.34
CA ILE A 118 18.51 -12.21 11.33
C ILE A 118 18.65 -10.68 11.33
N ARG A 119 18.97 -10.13 12.50
CA ARG A 119 19.25 -8.70 12.64
C ARG A 119 20.50 -8.28 11.85
N GLY A 120 20.44 -7.10 11.24
CA GLY A 120 21.57 -6.43 10.60
C GLY A 120 21.88 -6.87 9.16
N ASN A 121 21.00 -7.65 8.52
CA ASN A 121 21.18 -8.08 7.12
C ASN A 121 20.26 -7.32 6.13
N SER A 122 19.42 -6.41 6.62
CA SER A 122 18.43 -5.69 5.80
C SER A 122 19.06 -4.78 4.76
N ALA A 123 18.42 -4.72 3.60
CA ALA A 123 18.73 -3.75 2.54
C ALA A 123 17.44 -3.16 1.95
N LEU A 124 17.53 -1.91 1.48
CA LEU A 124 16.40 -1.18 0.93
C LEU A 124 16.21 -1.51 -0.55
N LEU A 125 14.97 -1.51 -1.00
CA LEU A 125 14.56 -1.45 -2.40
C LEU A 125 13.83 -0.13 -2.61
N VAL A 126 14.37 0.71 -3.49
CA VAL A 126 13.85 2.06 -3.74
C VAL A 126 13.39 2.15 -5.17
N ALA A 127 12.10 2.40 -5.38
CA ALA A 127 11.54 2.74 -6.69
C ALA A 127 11.74 4.23 -6.98
N THR A 128 12.11 4.56 -8.22
CA THR A 128 12.42 5.94 -8.59
C THR A 128 11.61 6.49 -9.76
N GLU A 129 11.30 7.78 -9.69
CA GLU A 129 10.80 8.60 -10.79
C GLU A 129 11.92 9.25 -11.61
N GLY A 130 11.55 9.88 -12.74
CA GLY A 130 12.45 10.51 -13.71
C GLY A 130 13.30 9.54 -14.54
N GLN A 131 13.80 8.47 -13.92
CA GLN A 131 14.37 7.28 -14.53
C GLN A 131 13.81 6.06 -13.80
N PRO A 132 12.97 5.23 -14.44
CA PRO A 132 12.25 4.20 -13.73
C PRO A 132 13.20 3.05 -13.39
N ARG A 133 13.55 2.92 -12.11
CA ARG A 133 14.46 1.90 -11.58
C ARG A 133 13.95 1.41 -10.23
N VAL A 134 14.26 0.16 -9.92
CA VAL A 134 14.30 -0.30 -8.52
C VAL A 134 15.77 -0.50 -8.16
N ILE A 135 16.25 0.26 -7.18
CA ILE A 135 17.66 0.27 -6.77
C ILE A 135 17.77 -0.31 -5.37
N ARG A 136 18.75 -1.19 -5.18
CA ARG A 136 19.11 -1.71 -3.87
C ARG A 136 20.05 -0.75 -3.17
N TYR A 137 19.78 -0.44 -1.90
CA TYR A 137 20.64 0.39 -1.07
C TYR A 137 20.95 -0.28 0.27
N THR A 138 22.14 -0.01 0.81
CA THR A 138 22.40 -0.23 2.24
C THR A 138 21.60 0.78 3.06
N LEU A 139 21.42 0.51 4.36
CA LEU A 139 20.83 1.50 5.28
C LEU A 139 21.68 2.78 5.40
N ALA A 140 22.97 2.73 5.07
CA ALA A 140 23.84 3.91 5.05
C ALA A 140 23.65 4.78 3.78
N GLY A 141 22.87 4.31 2.80
CA GLY A 141 22.60 5.03 1.56
C GLY A 141 23.53 4.67 0.39
N GLU A 142 24.34 3.62 0.53
CA GLU A 142 25.23 3.15 -0.54
C GLU A 142 24.50 2.23 -1.53
N PRO A 143 24.60 2.47 -2.85
CA PRO A 143 23.92 1.66 -3.85
C PRO A 143 24.59 0.29 -4.00
N LEU A 144 23.76 -0.75 -4.03
CA LEU A 144 24.16 -2.16 -4.20
C LEU A 144 23.88 -2.68 -5.61
N GLY A 145 23.23 -1.87 -6.46
CA GLY A 145 22.88 -2.19 -7.85
C GLY A 145 21.38 -2.06 -8.13
N SER A 146 21.02 -1.99 -9.42
CA SER A 146 19.63 -1.94 -9.87
C SER A 146 19.10 -3.35 -10.14
N LEU A 147 17.81 -3.55 -9.88
CA LEU A 147 17.08 -4.74 -10.27
C LEU A 147 16.54 -4.59 -11.69
N ALA A 148 16.50 -5.69 -12.44
CA ALA A 148 15.83 -5.73 -13.73
C ALA A 148 14.32 -5.54 -13.53
N LEU A 149 13.72 -4.66 -14.32
CA LEU A 149 12.29 -4.40 -14.24
C LEU A 149 11.53 -5.19 -15.29
N PRO A 150 10.56 -6.03 -14.89
CA PRO A 150 9.73 -6.77 -15.84
C PRO A 150 8.73 -5.86 -16.54
N GLY A 151 8.14 -6.36 -17.62
CA GLY A 151 6.96 -5.75 -18.23
C GLY A 151 7.20 -4.37 -18.86
N GLY A 152 8.46 -4.07 -19.21
CA GLY A 152 8.97 -2.83 -19.82
C GLY A 152 8.75 -1.59 -18.95
N LEU A 153 8.82 -1.78 -17.63
CA LEU A 153 8.81 -0.70 -16.65
C LEU A 153 10.17 0.01 -16.55
N ASP A 154 11.21 -0.46 -17.22
CA ASP A 154 12.53 0.18 -17.37
C ASP A 154 12.59 1.19 -18.53
N ASP A 155 11.55 1.25 -19.36
CA ASP A 155 11.48 2.15 -20.51
C ASP A 155 10.72 3.44 -20.17
N PRO A 156 11.41 4.58 -19.98
CA PRO A 156 10.77 5.85 -19.63
C PRO A 156 9.79 6.35 -20.71
N GLU A 157 9.94 5.95 -21.98
CA GLU A 157 9.07 6.39 -23.08
C GLU A 157 7.66 5.79 -23.01
N ARG A 158 7.49 4.71 -22.23
CA ARG A 158 6.18 4.08 -22.03
C ARG A 158 5.33 4.78 -20.99
N PHE A 159 5.91 5.64 -20.17
CA PHE A 159 5.18 6.40 -19.17
C PHE A 159 4.56 7.64 -19.80
N ARG A 160 3.36 8.00 -19.36
CA ARG A 160 2.61 9.15 -19.92
C ARG A 160 3.28 10.50 -19.65
N ARG A 161 4.09 10.57 -18.58
CA ARG A 161 4.79 11.75 -18.11
C ARG A 161 5.92 11.31 -17.19
N SER A 162 6.97 12.13 -17.08
CA SER A 162 8.17 11.78 -16.31
C SER A 162 8.00 11.80 -14.79
N ASN A 163 6.95 12.46 -14.30
CA ASN A 163 6.59 12.59 -12.88
C ASN A 163 5.35 11.74 -12.51
N ALA A 164 5.26 10.58 -13.13
CA ALA A 164 4.29 9.51 -12.84
C ALA A 164 4.88 8.19 -13.31
N MET A 165 6.13 7.97 -12.93
CA MET A 165 6.89 6.80 -13.32
C MET A 165 6.62 5.67 -12.31
N LEU A 166 7.66 5.07 -11.72
CA LEU A 166 7.47 4.06 -10.69
C LEU A 166 7.06 4.73 -9.39
N GLU A 167 5.95 4.28 -8.83
CA GLU A 167 5.45 4.80 -7.57
C GLU A 167 5.69 3.81 -6.43
N ALA A 168 5.48 2.51 -6.69
CA ALA A 168 5.35 1.54 -5.62
C ALA A 168 6.16 0.28 -5.89
N VAL A 169 6.74 -0.25 -4.81
CA VAL A 169 7.49 -1.49 -4.77
C VAL A 169 7.12 -2.25 -3.49
N ALA A 170 6.97 -3.56 -3.59
CA ALA A 170 6.74 -4.43 -2.45
C ALA A 170 7.44 -5.78 -2.64
N LEU A 171 7.65 -6.52 -1.55
CA LEU A 171 8.15 -7.89 -1.59
C LEU A 171 7.04 -8.86 -1.16
N HIS A 172 6.64 -9.71 -2.09
CA HIS A 172 5.64 -10.74 -1.85
C HIS A 172 6.30 -12.10 -1.60
N PRO A 173 5.86 -12.89 -0.60
CA PRO A 173 6.50 -14.16 -0.25
C PRO A 173 6.52 -15.18 -1.40
N THR A 174 5.44 -15.23 -2.19
CA THR A 174 5.34 -16.13 -3.35
C THR A 174 5.89 -15.55 -4.66
N HIS A 175 5.72 -14.24 -4.91
CA HIS A 175 5.96 -13.62 -6.22
C HIS A 175 7.24 -12.79 -6.28
N GLY A 176 7.94 -12.63 -5.15
CA GLY A 176 9.13 -11.81 -5.05
C GLY A 176 8.82 -10.33 -5.24
N LEU A 177 9.63 -9.64 -6.04
CA LEU A 177 9.49 -8.21 -6.30
C LEU A 177 8.19 -7.91 -7.05
N LEU A 178 7.36 -7.04 -6.46
CA LEU A 178 6.22 -6.41 -7.10
C LEU A 178 6.54 -4.95 -7.38
N VAL A 179 6.25 -4.48 -8.59
CA VAL A 179 6.48 -3.09 -9.01
C VAL A 179 5.25 -2.54 -9.72
N ALA A 180 4.93 -1.28 -9.48
CA ALA A 180 3.84 -0.58 -10.15
C ALA A 180 4.17 0.89 -10.42
N ALA A 181 3.60 1.41 -11.50
CA ALA A 181 3.61 2.83 -11.84
C ALA A 181 2.52 3.61 -11.09
N GLU A 182 2.66 4.92 -10.96
CA GLU A 182 1.62 5.80 -10.36
C GLU A 182 0.28 5.67 -11.11
N ALA A 183 0.38 5.43 -12.43
CA ALA A 183 -0.74 5.37 -13.35
C ALA A 183 -0.48 4.42 -14.53
N PRO A 184 -1.55 4.03 -15.27
CA PRO A 184 -1.42 3.23 -16.48
C PRO A 184 -0.38 3.79 -17.45
N LEU A 185 0.44 2.90 -18.00
CA LEU A 185 1.36 3.24 -19.08
C LEU A 185 0.57 3.73 -20.32
N GLU A 186 1.31 4.25 -21.31
CA GLU A 186 0.74 4.59 -22.61
C GLU A 186 0.13 3.34 -23.26
N GLY A 187 -1.09 3.46 -23.79
CA GLY A 187 -1.84 2.33 -24.35
C GLY A 187 -2.50 1.38 -23.34
N GLU A 188 -2.21 1.49 -22.04
CA GLU A 188 -2.89 0.69 -21.01
C GLU A 188 -4.28 1.24 -20.65
N ARG A 189 -5.13 0.36 -20.11
CA ARG A 189 -6.52 0.66 -19.77
C ARG A 189 -6.59 1.75 -18.70
N ALA A 190 -7.25 2.86 -19.01
CA ALA A 190 -7.49 3.92 -18.04
C ALA A 190 -8.37 3.43 -16.86
N GLY A 191 -8.18 4.06 -15.69
CA GLY A 191 -8.93 3.73 -14.47
C GLY A 191 -8.63 2.34 -13.91
N HIS A 192 -7.45 1.80 -14.21
CA HIS A 192 -6.93 0.55 -13.67
C HIS A 192 -5.52 0.78 -13.16
N HIS A 193 -5.07 -0.06 -12.23
CA HIS A 193 -3.68 -0.18 -11.86
C HIS A 193 -3.11 -1.46 -12.46
N ARG A 194 -1.79 -1.50 -12.59
CA ARG A 194 -1.05 -2.67 -13.07
C ARG A 194 0.11 -2.93 -12.12
N VAL A 195 0.17 -4.16 -11.62
CA VAL A 195 1.26 -4.65 -10.75
C VAL A 195 2.00 -5.74 -11.50
N VAL A 196 3.31 -5.65 -11.51
CA VAL A 196 4.18 -6.53 -12.31
C VAL A 196 5.15 -7.24 -11.38
N ALA A 197 5.20 -8.57 -11.49
CA ALA A 197 6.25 -9.43 -10.95
C ALA A 197 7.13 -9.96 -12.11
N ALA A 198 8.16 -10.73 -11.78
CA ALA A 198 9.09 -11.27 -12.78
C ALA A 198 8.40 -12.12 -13.88
N ASP A 199 7.39 -12.91 -13.50
CA ASP A 199 6.73 -13.89 -14.36
C ASP A 199 5.22 -13.64 -14.56
N ARG A 200 4.66 -12.62 -13.89
CA ARG A 200 3.22 -12.37 -13.85
C ARG A 200 2.89 -10.89 -13.80
N THR A 201 1.70 -10.56 -14.29
CA THR A 201 1.12 -9.22 -14.22
C THR A 201 -0.32 -9.36 -13.76
N TRP A 202 -0.73 -8.44 -12.89
CA TRP A 202 -2.11 -8.29 -12.44
C TRP A 202 -2.61 -6.89 -12.80
N SER A 203 -3.91 -6.78 -13.05
CA SER A 203 -4.57 -5.49 -13.21
C SER A 203 -5.84 -5.47 -12.39
N PHE A 204 -6.18 -4.31 -11.83
CA PHE A 204 -7.39 -4.13 -11.03
C PHE A 204 -7.92 -2.70 -11.20
N PRO A 205 -9.23 -2.45 -11.02
CA PRO A 205 -9.79 -1.11 -11.17
C PRO A 205 -9.20 -0.15 -10.13
N SER A 206 -8.86 1.07 -10.54
CA SER A 206 -8.52 2.16 -9.61
C SER A 206 -9.75 2.53 -8.77
N TYR A 207 -9.54 3.28 -7.69
CA TYR A 207 -10.64 3.80 -6.88
C TYR A 207 -11.60 4.59 -7.78
N PRO A 208 -12.94 4.41 -7.68
CA PRO A 208 -13.91 4.96 -8.62
C PRO A 208 -14.17 6.47 -8.39
N ALA A 209 -13.11 7.27 -8.39
CA ALA A 209 -13.14 8.72 -8.30
C ALA A 209 -12.18 9.36 -9.31
N HIS A 210 -12.27 10.69 -9.45
CA HIS A 210 -11.47 11.40 -10.43
C HIS A 210 -9.98 11.36 -10.04
N ASN A 211 -9.10 11.17 -11.03
CA ASN A 211 -7.65 11.22 -10.83
C ASN A 211 -7.14 10.27 -9.72
N ALA A 212 -7.73 9.08 -9.60
CA ALA A 212 -7.21 8.03 -8.71
C ALA A 212 -5.82 7.58 -9.20
N ARG A 213 -4.84 7.68 -8.30
CA ARG A 213 -3.42 7.32 -8.51
C ARG A 213 -2.99 6.34 -7.45
N LEU A 214 -2.22 5.34 -7.84
CA LEU A 214 -1.52 4.48 -6.89
C LEU A 214 -0.45 5.31 -6.21
N LYS A 215 -0.28 5.16 -4.90
CA LYS A 215 0.67 5.90 -4.06
C LYS A 215 1.62 5.01 -3.28
N GLY A 216 1.16 3.84 -2.87
CA GLY A 216 2.04 2.84 -2.28
C GLY A 216 1.50 1.44 -2.42
N MET A 217 2.36 0.47 -2.11
CA MET A 217 2.01 -0.94 -1.99
C MET A 217 2.78 -1.55 -0.83
N ASP A 218 2.17 -2.53 -0.18
CA ASP A 218 2.86 -3.46 0.71
C ASP A 218 2.09 -4.79 0.75
N VAL A 219 2.62 -5.79 1.41
CA VAL A 219 1.98 -7.10 1.54
C VAL A 219 1.56 -7.32 2.99
N MET A 220 0.33 -7.75 3.20
CA MET A 220 -0.18 -8.07 4.54
C MET A 220 0.26 -9.46 4.98
N ASP A 221 0.12 -9.77 6.27
CA ASP A 221 0.56 -11.03 6.87
C ASP A 221 -0.04 -12.28 6.21
N ASP A 222 -1.21 -12.15 5.59
CA ASP A 222 -1.91 -13.21 4.86
C ASP A 222 -1.50 -13.33 3.37
N GLY A 223 -0.55 -12.51 2.92
CA GLY A 223 -0.05 -12.47 1.55
C GLY A 223 -0.89 -11.64 0.58
N ARG A 224 -2.01 -11.02 1.02
CA ARG A 224 -2.77 -10.12 0.15
C ARG A 224 -2.01 -8.82 -0.08
N LEU A 225 -2.10 -8.30 -1.29
CA LEU A 225 -1.50 -7.01 -1.65
C LEU A 225 -2.36 -5.88 -1.06
N LEU A 226 -1.74 -5.01 -0.29
CA LEU A 226 -2.32 -3.75 0.19
C LEU A 226 -1.90 -2.62 -0.75
N VAL A 227 -2.85 -1.76 -1.10
CA VAL A 227 -2.60 -0.59 -1.96
C VAL A 227 -3.15 0.68 -1.33
N LEU A 228 -2.38 1.76 -1.45
CA LEU A 228 -2.79 3.12 -1.12
C LEU A 228 -3.08 3.86 -2.41
N GLU A 229 -4.23 4.51 -2.48
CA GLU A 229 -4.57 5.39 -3.58
C GLU A 229 -4.99 6.76 -3.11
N ARG A 230 -4.61 7.75 -3.90
CA ARG A 230 -5.08 9.13 -3.74
C ARG A 230 -5.92 9.52 -4.95
N ALA A 231 -7.11 10.06 -4.68
CA ALA A 231 -8.07 10.49 -5.69
C ALA A 231 -8.70 11.84 -5.33
N GLU A 232 -9.56 12.34 -6.20
CA GLU A 232 -10.30 13.59 -6.03
C GLU A 232 -11.81 13.33 -6.04
N SER A 233 -12.51 13.91 -5.07
CA SER A 233 -13.96 14.04 -5.07
C SER A 233 -14.39 15.49 -5.34
N GLY A 234 -15.65 15.70 -5.70
CA GLY A 234 -16.21 17.03 -5.97
C GLY A 234 -15.83 17.62 -7.34
N LYS A 235 -16.18 18.90 -7.55
CA LYS A 235 -15.94 19.64 -8.81
C LYS A 235 -15.45 21.06 -8.53
N GLY A 236 -14.64 21.59 -9.45
CA GLY A 236 -14.17 22.97 -9.40
C GLY A 236 -13.42 23.31 -8.10
N LYS A 237 -13.86 24.37 -7.41
CA LYS A 237 -13.26 24.82 -6.14
C LYS A 237 -13.63 23.95 -4.93
N GLY A 238 -14.61 23.06 -5.07
CA GLY A 238 -15.02 22.12 -4.02
C GLY A 238 -14.35 20.75 -4.15
N LYS A 239 -13.21 20.66 -4.84
CA LYS A 239 -12.45 19.41 -4.93
C LYS A 239 -11.83 19.08 -3.57
N THR A 240 -11.99 17.85 -3.13
CA THR A 240 -11.37 17.32 -1.92
C THR A 240 -10.55 16.08 -2.23
N THR A 241 -9.50 15.86 -1.44
CA THR A 241 -8.71 14.63 -1.51
C THR A 241 -9.52 13.48 -0.95
N VAL A 242 -9.44 12.32 -1.61
CA VAL A 242 -9.89 11.04 -1.07
C VAL A 242 -8.69 10.11 -1.01
N VAL A 243 -8.51 9.42 0.11
CA VAL A 243 -7.49 8.40 0.27
C VAL A 243 -8.16 7.06 0.50
N ALA A 244 -7.82 6.07 -0.32
CA ALA A 244 -8.40 4.74 -0.24
C ALA A 244 -7.31 3.71 0.05
N LEU A 245 -7.55 2.87 1.07
CA LEU A 245 -6.77 1.67 1.33
C LEU A 245 -7.59 0.47 0.88
N ARG A 246 -7.01 -0.32 -0.01
CA ARG A 246 -7.70 -1.45 -0.62
C ARG A 246 -6.79 -2.67 -0.67
N GLU A 247 -7.36 -3.85 -0.73
CA GLU A 247 -6.61 -5.09 -0.89
C GLU A 247 -6.95 -5.83 -2.18
N VAL A 248 -5.96 -6.55 -2.69
CA VAL A 248 -6.06 -7.43 -3.85
C VAL A 248 -5.52 -8.80 -3.48
N ASP A 249 -6.34 -9.84 -3.65
CA ASP A 249 -5.90 -11.23 -3.52
C ASP A 249 -5.26 -11.69 -4.84
N LEU A 250 -3.94 -11.59 -4.91
CA LEU A 250 -3.16 -11.98 -6.08
C LEU A 250 -3.20 -13.49 -6.36
N ALA A 251 -3.44 -14.31 -5.32
CA ALA A 251 -3.52 -15.76 -5.43
C ALA A 251 -4.87 -16.21 -5.99
N ALA A 252 -5.97 -15.55 -5.58
CA ALA A 252 -7.30 -15.77 -6.14
C ALA A 252 -7.47 -15.14 -7.53
N CYS A 253 -6.64 -14.15 -7.88
CA CYS A 253 -6.63 -13.55 -9.21
C CYS A 253 -5.89 -14.44 -10.22
N ALA A 254 -6.63 -15.34 -10.87
CA ALA A 254 -6.13 -16.11 -12.02
C ALA A 254 -5.83 -15.19 -13.22
N GLY A 255 -4.89 -15.59 -14.08
CA GLY A 255 -4.25 -14.74 -15.10
C GLY A 255 -5.20 -14.00 -16.09
N GLU A 256 -4.66 -12.94 -16.70
CA GLU A 256 -5.29 -11.98 -17.66
C GLU A 256 -6.61 -11.32 -17.24
N GLN A 257 -7.21 -11.72 -16.11
CA GLN A 257 -8.44 -11.14 -15.59
C GLN A 257 -8.15 -9.87 -14.78
N VAL A 258 -9.15 -8.99 -14.76
CA VAL A 258 -9.16 -7.85 -13.85
C VAL A 258 -9.46 -8.38 -12.45
N CYS A 259 -8.49 -8.25 -11.54
CA CYS A 259 -8.62 -8.73 -10.16
C CYS A 259 -9.72 -7.98 -9.42
N ALA A 260 -10.46 -8.72 -8.59
CA ALA A 260 -11.34 -8.12 -7.61
C ALA A 260 -10.51 -7.32 -6.59
N VAL A 261 -11.07 -6.18 -6.17
CA VAL A 261 -10.49 -5.31 -5.15
C VAL A 261 -11.48 -5.22 -4.01
N ARG A 262 -10.98 -5.30 -2.79
CA ARG A 262 -11.78 -5.06 -1.60
C ARG A 262 -11.34 -3.77 -0.94
N GLU A 263 -12.31 -2.89 -0.68
CA GLU A 263 -12.06 -1.66 0.06
C GLU A 263 -11.90 -1.97 1.54
N LEU A 264 -10.84 -1.47 2.16
CA LEU A 264 -10.55 -1.65 3.57
C LEU A 264 -10.86 -0.37 4.37
N ALA A 265 -10.50 0.79 3.83
CA ALA A 265 -10.84 2.09 4.41
C ALA A 265 -10.86 3.18 3.34
N VAL A 266 -11.68 4.21 3.57
CA VAL A 266 -11.69 5.46 2.80
C VAL A 266 -11.62 6.62 3.78
N LEU A 267 -10.62 7.47 3.60
CA LEU A 267 -10.41 8.71 4.34
C LEU A 267 -10.76 9.87 3.41
N ASP A 268 -11.93 10.47 3.60
CA ASP A 268 -12.45 11.58 2.78
C ASP A 268 -12.85 12.81 3.61
N ARG A 269 -12.71 12.73 4.94
CA ARG A 269 -12.94 13.84 5.87
C ARG A 269 -11.72 14.77 5.89
N ALA A 270 -11.95 16.07 6.09
CA ALA A 270 -10.89 17.08 6.00
C ALA A 270 -9.78 16.93 7.08
N ASP A 271 -10.08 16.31 8.22
CA ASP A 271 -9.15 16.01 9.31
C ASP A 271 -8.40 14.70 9.14
N GLU A 272 -8.84 13.84 8.22
CA GLU A 272 -8.26 12.52 7.93
C GLU A 272 -7.57 12.48 6.57
N ALA A 273 -8.10 13.16 5.56
CA ALA A 273 -7.58 13.20 4.21
C ALA A 273 -6.43 14.21 4.10
N ASP A 274 -5.19 13.71 4.08
CA ASP A 274 -3.98 14.49 3.78
C ASP A 274 -3.37 14.04 2.43
N ASN A 275 -2.24 14.61 2.03
CA ASN A 275 -1.47 14.19 0.86
C ASN A 275 -0.66 12.93 1.20
N PHE A 276 -1.34 11.83 1.52
CA PHE A 276 -0.70 10.55 1.78
C PHE A 276 -0.02 10.02 0.52
N GLU A 277 1.25 9.64 0.65
CA GLU A 277 2.07 9.09 -0.44
C GLU A 277 2.63 7.72 -0.04
N GLY A 278 3.06 7.49 1.22
CA GLY A 278 3.63 6.20 1.64
C GLY A 278 2.71 5.31 2.47
N LEU A 279 2.91 3.98 2.39
CA LEU A 279 2.22 2.97 3.20
C LEU A 279 3.16 1.83 3.61
N THR A 280 2.92 1.20 4.76
CA THR A 280 3.52 -0.10 5.11
C THR A 280 2.61 -0.90 6.06
N SER A 281 2.66 -2.24 5.97
CA SER A 281 2.11 -3.15 6.98
C SER A 281 3.05 -3.20 8.18
N LEU A 282 2.51 -3.05 9.39
CA LEU A 282 3.26 -3.21 10.65
C LEU A 282 3.07 -4.60 11.28
N GLY A 283 2.35 -5.49 10.60
CA GLY A 283 1.89 -6.76 11.15
C GLY A 283 0.72 -6.63 12.13
N ASP A 284 0.13 -7.77 12.48
CA ASP A 284 -1.06 -7.88 13.36
C ASP A 284 -2.27 -7.08 12.85
N GLY A 285 -2.41 -7.00 11.52
CA GLY A 285 -3.45 -6.24 10.87
C GLY A 285 -3.33 -4.72 11.03
N ARG A 286 -2.16 -4.20 11.41
CA ARG A 286 -1.87 -2.76 11.48
C ARG A 286 -1.23 -2.28 10.18
N VAL A 287 -1.66 -1.11 9.74
CA VAL A 287 -1.12 -0.42 8.57
C VAL A 287 -0.73 0.98 8.99
N MET A 288 0.45 1.44 8.57
CA MET A 288 0.83 2.85 8.69
C MET A 288 0.81 3.52 7.33
N ILE A 289 0.30 4.74 7.27
CA ILE A 289 0.39 5.65 6.12
C ILE A 289 1.06 6.97 6.53
N VAL A 290 1.76 7.61 5.59
CA VAL A 290 2.45 8.89 5.82
C VAL A 290 2.14 9.94 4.77
N SER A 291 1.99 11.20 5.20
CA SER A 291 1.74 12.34 4.31
C SER A 291 2.98 13.10 3.89
N ASP A 292 2.96 13.55 2.65
CA ASP A 292 3.92 14.48 2.08
C ASP A 292 3.50 15.94 2.40
N ASP A 293 4.38 16.64 3.11
CA ASP A 293 4.22 18.04 3.51
C ASP A 293 4.49 19.04 2.36
N ARG A 294 4.95 18.55 1.20
CA ARG A 294 5.39 19.28 -0.01
C ARG A 294 6.51 20.27 0.26
N GLY A 295 7.36 19.94 1.21
CA GLY A 295 8.47 20.78 1.61
C GLY A 295 8.03 21.99 2.47
N LYS A 296 6.76 22.06 2.87
CA LYS A 296 6.20 23.23 3.57
C LYS A 296 6.28 23.04 5.08
N SER A 297 7.25 23.73 5.69
CA SER A 297 7.53 23.68 7.13
C SER A 297 6.31 23.86 8.06
N GLY A 298 5.31 24.65 7.66
CA GLY A 298 4.09 24.88 8.44
C GLY A 298 2.99 23.83 8.27
N ARG A 299 3.10 22.92 7.29
CA ARG A 299 2.13 21.84 7.09
C ARG A 299 2.47 20.67 8.02
N GLY A 300 3.72 20.23 8.04
CA GLY A 300 4.15 19.04 8.79
C GLY A 300 3.70 17.74 8.15
N THR A 301 4.32 16.64 8.59
CA THR A 301 4.10 15.27 8.12
C THR A 301 3.18 14.53 9.06
N THR A 302 2.15 13.89 8.53
CA THR A 302 1.18 13.10 9.30
C THR A 302 1.50 11.62 9.16
N PHE A 303 1.64 10.93 10.28
CA PHE A 303 1.63 9.48 10.35
C PHE A 303 0.29 9.03 10.91
N THR A 304 -0.35 8.08 10.25
CA THR A 304 -1.62 7.50 10.70
C THR A 304 -1.50 5.99 10.71
N VAL A 305 -1.85 5.38 11.84
CA VAL A 305 -1.98 3.93 11.99
C VAL A 305 -3.45 3.57 11.87
N LEU A 306 -3.74 2.62 11.00
CA LEU A 306 -5.04 1.98 10.89
C LEU A 306 -4.94 0.54 11.41
N GLN A 307 -5.98 0.10 12.12
CA GLN A 307 -6.11 -1.24 12.66
C GLN A 307 -7.24 -1.98 11.95
N ARG A 308 -6.95 -3.21 11.51
CA ARG A 308 -7.97 -4.12 11.01
C ARG A 308 -8.87 -4.54 12.16
N SER A 309 -10.17 -4.34 12.00
CA SER A 309 -11.17 -4.89 12.91
C SER A 309 -11.04 -6.41 12.88
N SER A 310 -10.74 -7.03 14.01
CA SER A 310 -10.77 -8.48 14.12
C SER A 310 -12.18 -8.96 13.78
N ALA A 311 -12.33 -9.87 12.82
CA ALA A 311 -13.56 -10.64 12.68
C ALA A 311 -13.85 -11.24 14.06
N THR A 312 -15.00 -10.90 14.65
CA THR A 312 -15.39 -11.52 15.92
C THR A 312 -15.44 -13.03 15.68
N PRO A 313 -14.70 -13.84 16.45
CA PRO A 313 -14.72 -15.29 16.29
C PRO A 313 -16.10 -15.90 16.53
#